data_AF-A0A6B1GY48-F1
#
_entry.id   AF-A0A6B1GY48-F1
#
_cell.length_a   1.000
_cell.length_b   1.000
_cell.length_c   1.000
_cell.angle_alpha   90.00
_cell.angle_beta   90.00
_cell.angle_gamma   90.00
#
_symmetry.space_group_name_H-M   'P 1'
#
loop_
_entity.id
_entity.type
_entity.pdbx_description
1 polymer ?
#
loop_
_entity_poly.entity_id
_entity_poly.type
_entity_poly.pdbx_seq_one_letter_code
_entity_poly.pdbx_strand_id
1 'polypeptide(L)' 'MFQIDTHVVPGGCQNNQPAQPLQTPASPPTQPTDDDVAMRDTLIADQENLLNTYRCMFQIDTHVVPGGCQNNQPARNPV' A
#
# COMPACT_ATOMS: atom_id res chain seq x y z
N MET A 1 -1.10 -0.38 -27.28
CA MET A 1 0.38 -0.48 -27.29
C MET A 1 0.89 0.49 -26.25
N PHE A 2 1.43 0.00 -25.14
CA PHE A 2 1.98 0.88 -24.09
C PHE A 2 3.40 1.25 -24.49
N GLN A 3 3.65 2.54 -24.71
CA GLN A 3 5.01 3.04 -24.93
C GLN A 3 5.66 3.16 -23.55
N ILE A 4 6.68 2.35 -23.30
CA ILE A 4 7.54 2.51 -22.13
C ILE A 4 8.40 3.74 -22.41
N ASP A 5 8.20 4.81 -21.64
CA ASP A 5 9.01 6.00 -21.78
C ASP A 5 10.41 5.73 -21.20
N THR A 6 11.35 5.42 -22.09
CA THR A 6 12.73 5.07 -21.75
C THR A 6 13.53 6.26 -21.21
N HIS A 7 12.98 7.47 -21.24
CA HIS A 7 13.61 8.69 -20.74
C HIS A 7 13.57 8.80 -19.21
N VAL A 8 12.82 7.93 -18.53
CA VAL A 8 12.69 7.90 -17.06
C VAL A 8 13.75 7.00 -16.40
N VAL A 9 14.51 6.21 -17.17
CA VAL A 9 15.53 5.30 -16.61
C VAL A 9 16.81 6.09 -16.29
N PRO A 10 17.19 6.25 -15.00
CA PRO A 10 18.42 6.94 -14.64
C PRO A 10 19.63 6.21 -15.25
N GLY A 11 20.49 6.94 -15.95
CA GLY A 11 21.62 6.37 -16.70
C GLY A 11 21.29 5.82 -18.09
N GLY A 12 20.01 5.76 -18.49
CA GLY A 12 19.59 5.33 -19.83
C GLY A 12 19.56 3.82 -20.04
N CYS A 13 19.48 3.39 -21.32
CA CYS A 13 19.46 1.99 -21.72
C CYS A 13 20.64 1.66 -22.65
N GLN A 14 21.26 0.50 -22.46
CA GLN A 14 22.28 -0.07 -23.35
C GLN A 14 21.90 -1.51 -23.69
N ASN A 15 21.91 -1.89 -24.98
CA ASN A 15 21.51 -3.22 -25.46
C ASN A 15 20.13 -3.69 -24.91
N ASN A 16 19.15 -2.78 -24.88
CA ASN A 16 17.81 -3.00 -24.33
C ASN A 16 17.77 -3.34 -22.82
N GLN A 17 18.81 -3.00 -22.06
CA GLN A 17 18.87 -3.13 -20.61
C GLN A 17 19.17 -1.77 -19.95
N PRO A 18 18.64 -1.49 -18.75
CA PRO A 18 19.04 -0.33 -17.98
C PRO A 18 20.57 -0.28 -17.81
N ALA A 19 21.17 0.87 -18.10
CA ALA A 19 22.64 1.05 -18.01
C ALA A 19 23.14 1.01 -16.56
N GLN A 20 22.26 1.33 -15.60
CA GLN A 20 22.51 1.09 -14.20
C GLN A 20 22.13 -0.36 -13.86
N PRO A 21 23.01 -1.13 -13.20
CA PRO A 21 22.60 -2.37 -12.56
C PRO A 21 21.40 -2.05 -11.66
N LEU A 22 20.48 -3.01 -11.49
CA LEU A 22 19.40 -2.90 -10.52
C LEU A 22 20.00 -2.38 -9.22
N GLN A 23 19.75 -1.11 -8.91
CA GLN A 23 20.10 -0.56 -7.62
C GLN A 23 19.19 -1.34 -6.68
N THR A 24 19.77 -2.36 -6.04
CA THR A 24 19.07 -3.00 -4.93
C THR A 24 18.87 -1.84 -3.96
N PRO A 25 17.61 -1.48 -3.62
CA PRO A 25 17.38 -0.53 -2.55
C PRO A 25 18.29 -0.94 -1.40
N ALA A 26 18.98 0.01 -0.78
CA ALA A 26 19.83 -0.29 0.37
C ALA A 26 19.10 -1.28 1.25
N SER A 27 19.75 -2.41 1.58
CA SER A 27 19.11 -3.44 2.40
C SER A 27 18.45 -2.74 3.58
N PRO A 28 17.13 -2.91 3.79
CA PRO A 28 16.50 -2.33 4.96
C PRO A 28 17.29 -2.76 6.20
N PRO A 29 17.37 -1.91 7.24
CA PRO A 29 18.05 -2.28 8.48
C PRO A 29 17.62 -3.70 8.88
N THR A 30 18.60 -4.51 9.31
CA THR A 30 18.49 -5.98 9.41
C THR A 30 17.41 -6.46 10.39
N GLN A 31 16.77 -5.57 11.13
CA GLN A 31 15.53 -5.83 11.84
C GLN A 31 14.75 -4.53 12.03
N PRO A 32 13.42 -4.52 11.82
CA PRO A 32 12.58 -3.41 12.24
C PRO A 32 12.74 -3.18 13.74
N THR A 33 12.82 -1.92 14.16
CA THR A 33 12.70 -1.55 15.57
C THR A 33 11.26 -1.68 16.05
N ASP A 34 11.04 -1.65 17.36
CA ASP A 34 9.69 -1.63 17.93
C ASP A 34 8.91 -0.37 17.46
N ASP A 35 9.61 0.76 17.30
CA ASP A 35 9.03 1.99 16.76
C ASP A 35 8.61 1.83 15.30
N ASP A 36 9.41 1.14 14.48
CA ASP A 36 9.04 0.82 13.09
C ASP A 36 7.78 -0.05 13.01
N VAL A 37 7.65 -1.02 13.94
CA VAL A 37 6.48 -1.89 14.03
C VAL A 37 5.25 -1.10 14.46
N ALA A 38 5.37 -0.25 15.49
CA ALA A 38 4.27 0.59 15.97
C ALA A 38 3.79 1.57 14.88
N MET A 39 4.72 2.18 14.14
CA MET A 39 4.41 3.04 13.01
C MET A 39 3.68 2.27 11.91
N ARG A 40 4.19 1.10 11.53
CA ARG A 40 3.55 0.22 10.54
C ARG A 40 2.12 -0.14 10.95
N ASP A 41 1.92 -0.54 12.19
CA ASP A 41 0.61 -0.99 12.66
C ASP A 41 -0.41 0.15 12.67
N THR A 42 0.02 1.38 12.98
CA THR A 42 -0.80 2.59 12.86
C THR A 42 -1.21 2.85 11.41
N LEU A 43 -0.25 2.78 10.48
CA LEU A 43 -0.51 2.97 9.04
C LEU A 43 -1.44 1.90 8.47
N ILE A 44 -1.29 0.64 8.90
CA ILE A 44 -2.19 -0.45 8.50
C ILE A 44 -3.59 -0.19 9.02
N ALA A 45 -3.75 0.22 10.29
CA ALA A 45 -5.06 0.53 10.85
C ALA A 45 -5.77 1.65 10.08
N ASP A 46 -5.04 2.72 9.72
CA ASP A 46 -5.59 3.83 8.93
C ASP A 46 -5.99 3.38 7.52
N GLN A 47 -5.18 2.55 6.86
CA GLN A 47 -5.48 2.02 5.53
C GLN A 47 -6.70 1.11 5.54
N GLU A 48 -6.78 0.19 6.51
CA GLU A 48 -7.92 -0.71 6.65
C GLU A 48 -9.21 0.06 6.98
N ASN A 49 -9.12 1.13 7.78
CA ASN A 49 -10.26 2.00 8.05
C ASN A 49 -10.77 2.71 6.78
N LEU A 50 -9.86 3.23 5.96
CA LEU A 50 -10.22 3.85 4.67
C LEU A 50 -10.85 2.83 3.72
N LEU A 51 -10.26 1.63 3.61
CA LEU A 51 -10.77 0.56 2.77
C LEU A 51 -12.18 0.11 3.22
N ASN A 52 -12.38 -0.08 4.52
CA ASN A 52 -13.67 -0.46 5.08
C ASN A 52 -14.74 0.63 4.86
N THR A 53 -14.35 1.90 4.89
CA THR A 53 -15.25 3.01 4.52
C THR A 53 -15.76 2.83 3.09
N TYR A 54 -14.86 2.57 2.12
CA TYR A 54 -15.26 2.38 0.73
C TYR A 54 -16.05 1.09 0.50
N ARG A 55 -15.69 -0.01 1.17
CA ARG A 55 -16.49 -1.25 1.15
C ARG A 55 -17.95 -0.99 1.54
N CYS A 56 -18.18 -0.21 2.60
CA CYS A 56 -19.53 0.16 3.01
C CYS A 56 -20.22 1.15 2.07
N MET A 57 -19.49 2.13 1.51
CA MET A 57 -20.05 3.08 0.56
C MET A 57 -20.52 2.43 -0.74
N PHE A 58 -19.77 1.44 -1.23
CA PHE A 58 -20.03 0.78 -2.51
C PHE A 58 -20.70 -0.59 -2.38
N GLN A 59 -20.99 -1.04 -1.15
CA GLN A 59 -21.60 -2.34 -0.86
C GLN A 59 -20.76 -3.52 -1.40
N ILE A 60 -19.44 -3.40 -1.30
CA ILE A 60 -18.47 -4.43 -1.72
C ILE A 60 -17.96 -5.14 -0.47
N ASP A 61 -17.99 -6.47 -0.48
CA ASP A 61 -17.44 -7.32 0.58
C ASP A 61 -17.82 -6.86 2.00
N THR A 62 -19.05 -6.39 2.19
CA THR A 62 -19.50 -5.81 3.48
C THR A 62 -19.44 -6.78 4.65
N HIS A 63 -19.40 -8.09 4.37
CA HIS A 63 -19.24 -9.15 5.36
C HIS A 63 -17.83 -9.22 5.97
N VAL A 64 -16.81 -8.62 5.34
CA VAL A 64 -15.44 -8.56 5.91
C VAL A 64 -15.22 -7.32 6.78
N VAL A 65 -16.11 -6.33 6.73
CA VAL A 65 -16.00 -5.13 7.55
C VAL A 65 -16.31 -5.48 9.01
N PRO A 66 -15.38 -5.27 9.96
CA PRO A 66 -15.65 -5.55 11.38
C PRO A 66 -16.86 -4.75 11.89
N GLY A 67 -17.80 -5.43 12.55
CA GLY A 67 -19.07 -4.81 13.00
C GLY A 67 -20.09 -4.57 11.88
N GLY A 68 -19.72 -4.83 10.63
CA GLY A 68 -20.56 -4.64 9.46
C GLY A 68 -20.71 -3.19 9.04
N CYS A 69 -21.59 -2.96 8.07
CA CYS A 69 -21.91 -1.65 7.53
C CYS A 69 -23.30 -1.18 7.98
N GLN A 70 -23.40 0.07 8.42
CA GLN A 70 -24.66 0.74 8.74
C GLN A 70 -24.70 2.10 8.05
N ASN A 71 -25.80 2.42 7.36
CA ASN A 71 -25.97 3.69 6.64
C ASN A 71 -24.80 4.03 5.69
N ASN A 72 -24.32 3.01 4.94
CA ASN A 72 -23.18 3.11 4.03
C ASN A 72 -21.84 3.49 4.69
N GLN A 73 -21.71 3.29 6.01
CA GLN A 73 -20.49 3.53 6.78
C GLN A 73 -20.16 2.28 7.62
N PRO A 74 -18.90 2.08 8.02
CA PRO A 74 -18.56 1.05 8.99
C PRO A 74 -19.33 1.29 10.29
N ALA A 75 -19.88 0.23 10.89
CA ALA A 75 -20.41 0.32 12.23
C ALA A 75 -19.28 0.80 13.17
N ARG A 76 -19.55 1.81 13.99
CA ARG A 76 -18.61 2.18 15.07
C ARG A 76 -18.53 1.02 16.05
N ASN A 77 -17.57 0.13 15.88
CA ASN A 77 -17.18 -0.76 16.96
C ASN A 77 -16.36 0.03 17.98
N PRO A 78 -16.55 -0.21 19.29
CA PRO A 78 -15.72 0.38 20.32
C PRO A 78 -14.28 -0.10 20.12
N VAL A 79 -13.35 0.85 20.21
CA VAL A 79 -11.91 0.61 20.28
C VAL A 79 -11.57 -0.13 21.57
#